data_AF-A0A2M8SBF4-F1
#
_entry.id   AF-A0A2M8SBF4-F1
#
_cell.length_a   1.000
_cell.length_b   1.000
_cell.length_c   1.000
_cell.angle_alpha   90.00
_cell.angle_beta   90.00
_cell.angle_gamma   90.00
#
_symmetry.space_group_name_H-M   'P 1'
#
loop_
_entity.id
_entity.type
_entity.pdbx_description
1 polymer ?
#
loop_
_entity_poly.entity_id
_entity_poly.type
_entity_poly.pdbx_seq_one_letter_code
_entity_poly.pdbx_strand_id
1 'polypeptide(L)'
;MAKVRLDTLLVEKGLAESRTKAQALIMAGQVRVDGQVVIKPATSVAAEAGITVDSGPKYVSRGGEKLEAALDAFGVDVTGRVCADVGSSTGGFTDCLRQRGAARVYAMDVGKGLLHWKLHTDPRVVVMEETNARYVEKLPEAVELVTIDASFISLKILLLVVKNWLRPSPPSPLPKLGEGGGGRGVGGEVIALIKPQFEAGRKESARNKGVIRDPGVHKAVLTDVLTFAQSEGFAVRGLIRSPLLGPKGNVEFLAWLKFREKTNGEIETLVGKVLPENM
;
A
#
# COMPACT_ATOMS: atom_id res chain seq x y z
N MET A 1 -24.62 -21.07 -32.62
CA MET A 1 -24.04 -20.76 -31.29
C MET A 1 -25.15 -20.53 -30.30
N ALA A 2 -25.07 -21.14 -29.12
CA ALA A 2 -26.06 -20.93 -28.07
C ALA A 2 -25.96 -19.47 -27.59
N LYS A 3 -27.07 -18.73 -27.65
CA LYS A 3 -27.14 -17.38 -27.09
C LYS A 3 -27.66 -17.46 -25.67
N VAL A 4 -26.94 -16.83 -24.74
CA VAL A 4 -27.29 -16.78 -23.32
C VAL A 4 -27.60 -15.32 -22.97
N ARG A 5 -28.49 -15.11 -22.01
CA ARG A 5 -28.75 -13.77 -21.49
C ARG A 5 -27.52 -13.26 -20.73
N LEU A 6 -27.14 -12.01 -20.97
CA LEU A 6 -25.95 -11.40 -20.37
C LEU A 6 -25.98 -11.46 -18.84
N ASP A 7 -27.12 -11.18 -18.20
CA ASP A 7 -27.26 -11.25 -16.74
C ASP A 7 -26.98 -12.64 -16.16
N THR A 8 -27.41 -13.70 -16.86
CA THR A 8 -27.10 -15.09 -16.50
C THR A 8 -25.64 -15.41 -16.77
N LEU A 9 -25.12 -15.01 -17.93
CA LEU A 9 -23.75 -15.33 -18.36
C LEU A 9 -22.69 -14.69 -17.44
N LEU A 10 -22.97 -13.51 -16.87
CA LEU A 10 -22.10 -12.89 -15.86
C LEU A 10 -21.97 -13.75 -14.60
N VAL A 11 -23.06 -14.37 -14.15
CA VAL A 11 -23.04 -15.25 -12.97
C VAL A 11 -22.35 -16.56 -13.30
N GLU A 12 -22.66 -17.16 -14.46
CA GLU A 12 -22.02 -18.40 -14.93
C GLU A 12 -20.50 -18.26 -15.07
N LYS A 13 -20.01 -17.08 -15.51
CA LYS A 13 -18.57 -16.78 -15.60
C LYS A 13 -17.95 -16.30 -14.26
N GLY A 14 -18.72 -16.23 -13.17
CA GLY A 14 -18.23 -15.76 -11.87
C GLY A 14 -17.91 -14.25 -11.81
N LEU A 15 -18.39 -13.47 -12.78
CA LEU A 15 -18.19 -12.02 -12.86
C LEU A 15 -19.20 -11.22 -12.02
N ALA A 16 -20.24 -11.89 -11.51
CA ALA A 16 -21.18 -11.35 -10.55
C ALA A 16 -21.66 -12.46 -9.61
N GLU A 17 -21.76 -12.16 -8.30
CA GLU A 17 -22.17 -13.15 -7.29
C GLU A 17 -23.65 -13.57 -7.39
N SER A 18 -24.48 -12.75 -8.04
CA SER A 18 -25.90 -13.04 -8.23
C SER A 18 -26.42 -12.35 -9.47
N ARG A 19 -27.55 -12.85 -10.00
CA ARG A 19 -28.21 -12.26 -11.17
C ARG A 19 -28.65 -10.82 -10.92
N THR A 20 -29.05 -10.49 -9.69
CA THR A 20 -29.40 -9.12 -9.29
C THR A 20 -28.19 -8.18 -9.32
N LYS A 21 -27.03 -8.64 -8.81
CA LYS A 21 -25.78 -7.88 -8.91
C LYS A 21 -25.34 -7.72 -10.37
N ALA A 22 -25.46 -8.78 -11.18
CA ALA A 22 -25.18 -8.73 -12.61
C ALA A 22 -26.04 -7.67 -13.33
N GLN A 23 -27.34 -7.64 -13.06
CA GLN A 23 -28.25 -6.63 -13.62
C GLN A 23 -27.84 -5.20 -13.23
N ALA A 24 -27.48 -4.98 -11.97
CA ALA A 24 -27.02 -3.67 -11.49
C ALA A 24 -25.76 -3.20 -12.22
N LEU A 25 -24.75 -4.08 -12.36
CA LEU A 25 -23.51 -3.79 -13.10
C LEU A 25 -23.80 -3.45 -14.58
N ILE A 26 -24.66 -4.23 -15.23
CA ILE A 26 -25.04 -4.01 -16.63
C ILE A 26 -25.75 -2.64 -16.75
N MET A 27 -26.75 -2.37 -15.93
CA MET A 27 -27.51 -1.12 -15.97
C MET A 27 -26.66 0.11 -15.62
N ALA A 28 -25.62 -0.05 -14.79
CA ALA A 28 -24.65 0.98 -14.48
C ALA A 28 -23.64 1.25 -15.61
N GLY A 29 -23.72 0.53 -16.74
CA GLY A 29 -22.79 0.66 -17.86
C GLY A 29 -21.40 0.08 -17.58
N GLN A 30 -21.29 -0.76 -16.55
CA GLN A 30 -20.03 -1.36 -16.12
C GLN A 30 -19.69 -2.63 -16.87
N VAL A 31 -20.52 -3.10 -17.81
CA VAL A 31 -20.29 -4.37 -18.51
C VAL A 31 -20.01 -4.13 -19.97
N ARG A 32 -18.91 -4.71 -20.45
CA ARG A 32 -18.55 -4.72 -21.87
C ARG A 32 -18.62 -6.13 -22.43
N VAL A 33 -19.16 -6.25 -23.63
CA VAL A 33 -19.20 -7.48 -24.42
C VAL A 33 -18.44 -7.19 -25.71
N ASP A 34 -17.35 -7.92 -25.94
CA ASP A 34 -16.43 -7.73 -27.07
C ASP A 34 -15.99 -6.26 -27.22
N GLY A 35 -15.71 -5.62 -26.08
CA GLY A 35 -15.26 -4.22 -25.97
C GLY A 35 -16.38 -3.16 -25.93
N GLN A 36 -17.63 -3.53 -26.27
CA GLN A 36 -18.76 -2.60 -26.31
C GLN A 36 -19.55 -2.59 -25.02
N VAL A 37 -19.89 -1.41 -24.50
CA VAL A 37 -20.72 -1.27 -23.30
C VAL A 37 -22.14 -1.76 -23.59
N VAL A 38 -22.64 -2.68 -22.77
CA VAL A 38 -24.01 -3.18 -22.84
C VAL A 38 -24.75 -2.78 -21.57
N ILE A 39 -25.92 -2.14 -21.74
CA ILE A 39 -26.73 -1.61 -20.63
C ILE A 39 -28.06 -2.35 -20.40
N LYS A 40 -28.36 -3.35 -21.24
CA LYS A 40 -29.60 -4.13 -21.16
C LYS A 40 -29.30 -5.53 -20.61
N PRO A 41 -29.74 -5.88 -19.39
CA PRO A 41 -29.39 -7.17 -18.78
C PRO A 41 -29.90 -8.40 -19.54
N ALA A 42 -31.03 -8.27 -20.23
CA ALA A 42 -31.63 -9.33 -21.03
C ALA A 42 -30.98 -9.52 -22.42
N THR A 43 -29.90 -8.80 -22.74
CA THR A 43 -29.25 -8.90 -24.05
C THR A 43 -28.75 -10.31 -24.28
N SER A 44 -29.15 -10.92 -25.40
CA SER A 44 -28.69 -12.25 -25.81
C SER A 44 -27.32 -12.15 -26.47
N VAL A 45 -26.30 -12.74 -25.84
CA VAL A 45 -24.90 -12.74 -26.28
C VAL A 45 -24.41 -14.16 -26.53
N ALA A 46 -23.33 -14.33 -27.29
CA ALA A 46 -22.71 -15.65 -27.46
C ALA A 46 -22.11 -16.13 -26.12
N ALA A 47 -22.19 -17.42 -25.81
CA ALA A 47 -21.66 -17.98 -24.56
C ALA A 47 -20.13 -17.78 -24.42
N GLU A 48 -19.45 -17.73 -25.56
CA GLU A 48 -18.01 -17.53 -25.75
C GLU A 48 -17.59 -16.06 -25.86
N ALA A 49 -18.54 -15.10 -25.83
CA ALA A 49 -18.22 -13.68 -25.94
C ALA A 49 -17.23 -13.21 -24.86
N GLY A 50 -16.34 -12.29 -25.22
CA GLY A 50 -15.40 -11.67 -24.29
C GLY A 50 -16.13 -10.68 -23.40
N ILE A 51 -16.35 -11.03 -22.13
CA ILE A 51 -17.06 -10.17 -21.17
C ILE A 51 -16.07 -9.59 -20.18
N THR A 52 -16.10 -8.27 -20.03
CA THR A 52 -15.36 -7.58 -18.96
C THR A 52 -16.33 -6.74 -18.12
N VAL A 53 -16.05 -6.66 -16.82
CA VAL A 53 -16.80 -5.84 -15.87
C VAL A 53 -15.86 -4.78 -15.31
N ASP A 54 -16.20 -3.52 -15.53
CA ASP A 54 -15.56 -2.35 -14.94
C ASP A 54 -16.12 -2.14 -13.52
N SER A 55 -15.51 -2.82 -12.55
CA SER A 55 -15.84 -2.68 -11.12
C SER A 55 -15.42 -1.34 -10.52
N GLY A 56 -14.91 -0.39 -11.33
CA GLY A 56 -14.27 0.82 -10.86
C GLY A 56 -12.89 0.54 -10.25
N PRO A 57 -12.21 1.58 -9.74
CA PRO A 57 -10.92 1.42 -9.11
C PRO A 57 -11.06 0.57 -7.85
N LYS A 58 -10.16 -0.40 -7.70
CA LYS A 58 -10.11 -1.31 -6.54
C LYS A 58 -9.98 -0.56 -5.21
N TYR A 59 -9.26 0.56 -5.24
CA TYR A 59 -9.00 1.40 -4.07
C TYR A 59 -9.51 2.82 -4.30
N VAL A 60 -9.83 3.52 -3.21
CA VAL A 60 -10.26 4.94 -3.27
C VAL A 60 -9.21 5.89 -3.88
N SER A 61 -7.95 5.46 -3.98
CA SER A 61 -6.92 6.15 -4.75
C SER A 61 -5.86 5.17 -5.27
N ARG A 62 -5.10 5.62 -6.27
CA ARG A 62 -3.97 4.87 -6.85
C ARG A 62 -2.87 4.53 -5.84
N GLY A 63 -2.84 5.19 -4.68
CA GLY A 63 -1.94 4.84 -3.59
C GLY A 63 -2.11 3.37 -3.16
N GLY A 64 -3.35 2.85 -3.18
CA GLY A 64 -3.61 1.46 -2.78
C GLY A 64 -2.88 0.43 -3.65
N GLU A 65 -2.69 0.70 -4.94
CA GLU A 65 -1.92 -0.16 -5.87
C GLU A 65 -0.44 -0.23 -5.49
N LYS A 66 0.13 0.87 -4.95
CA LYS A 66 1.53 0.87 -4.49
C LYS A 66 1.69 -0.04 -3.28
N LEU A 67 0.81 0.11 -2.27
CA LEU A 67 0.89 -0.72 -1.06
C LEU A 67 0.57 -2.18 -1.37
N GLU A 68 -0.40 -2.45 -2.24
CA GLU A 68 -0.69 -3.81 -2.71
C GLU A 68 0.56 -4.47 -3.30
N ALA A 69 1.24 -3.80 -4.24
CA ALA A 69 2.46 -4.33 -4.82
C ALA A 69 3.56 -4.60 -3.77
N ALA A 70 3.70 -3.75 -2.75
CA ALA A 70 4.61 -4.00 -1.64
C ALA A 70 4.20 -5.22 -0.80
N LEU A 71 2.93 -5.31 -0.38
CA LEU A 71 2.46 -6.44 0.43
C LEU A 71 2.64 -7.78 -0.30
N ASP A 72 2.35 -7.81 -1.60
CA ASP A 72 2.52 -9.00 -2.44
C ASP A 72 4.00 -9.35 -2.63
N ALA A 73 4.83 -8.38 -3.02
CA ALA A 73 6.26 -8.61 -3.25
C ALA A 73 7.01 -9.04 -1.97
N PHE A 74 6.59 -8.53 -0.82
CA PHE A 74 7.23 -8.84 0.47
C PHE A 74 6.58 -10.01 1.21
N GLY A 75 5.43 -10.51 0.76
CA GLY A 75 4.68 -11.58 1.43
C GLY A 75 4.18 -11.17 2.82
N VAL A 76 3.83 -9.90 3.01
CA VAL A 76 3.37 -9.37 4.30
C VAL A 76 1.85 -9.56 4.41
N ASP A 77 1.43 -10.49 5.27
CA ASP A 77 0.02 -10.70 5.60
C ASP A 77 -0.43 -9.76 6.72
N VAL A 78 -1.38 -8.88 6.43
CA VAL A 78 -1.93 -7.90 7.39
C VAL A 78 -3.23 -8.35 8.06
N THR A 79 -3.69 -9.58 7.79
CA THR A 79 -4.94 -10.12 8.33
C THR A 79 -4.94 -10.07 9.86
N GLY A 80 -5.99 -9.46 10.44
CA GLY A 80 -6.15 -9.33 11.88
C GLY A 80 -5.21 -8.33 12.56
N ARG A 81 -4.29 -7.68 11.81
CA ARG A 81 -3.29 -6.77 12.40
C ARG A 81 -3.86 -5.40 12.74
N VAL A 82 -3.29 -4.77 13.76
CA VAL A 82 -3.48 -3.33 14.01
C VAL A 82 -2.41 -2.55 13.25
N CYS A 83 -2.82 -1.64 12.37
CA CYS A 83 -1.92 -0.89 11.51
C CYS A 83 -2.03 0.63 11.74
N ALA A 84 -1.03 1.37 11.32
CA ALA A 84 -1.07 2.83 11.20
C ALA A 84 -0.67 3.26 9.78
N ASP A 85 -1.36 4.24 9.22
CA ASP A 85 -1.11 4.80 7.89
C ASP A 85 -0.75 6.29 8.02
N VAL A 86 0.51 6.63 7.78
CA VAL A 86 1.06 7.99 7.89
C VAL A 86 1.03 8.67 6.53
N GLY A 87 0.29 9.76 6.44
CA GLY A 87 0.02 10.45 5.17
C GLY A 87 -1.14 9.80 4.43
N SER A 88 -2.23 9.48 5.14
CA SER A 88 -3.34 8.70 4.59
C SER A 88 -4.01 9.37 3.38
N SER A 89 -4.01 10.71 3.30
CA SER A 89 -4.60 11.49 2.21
C SER A 89 -6.02 11.01 1.88
N THR A 90 -6.34 10.72 0.61
CA THR A 90 -7.64 10.15 0.21
C THR A 90 -7.89 8.75 0.78
N GLY A 91 -6.84 8.04 1.24
CA GLY A 91 -6.94 6.78 1.97
C GLY A 91 -6.58 5.54 1.15
N GLY A 92 -5.77 5.67 0.09
CA GLY A 92 -5.40 4.53 -0.76
C GLY A 92 -4.73 3.38 0.00
N PHE A 93 -3.74 3.71 0.85
CA PHE A 93 -3.06 2.72 1.70
C PHE A 93 -3.99 2.16 2.77
N THR A 94 -4.73 3.02 3.46
CA THR A 94 -5.78 2.63 4.41
C THR A 94 -6.79 1.65 3.79
N ASP A 95 -7.34 1.92 2.60
CA ASP A 95 -8.29 1.03 1.91
C ASP A 95 -7.64 -0.31 1.54
N CYS A 96 -6.38 -0.29 1.10
CA CYS A 96 -5.62 -1.52 0.83
C CYS A 96 -5.46 -2.38 2.09
N LEU A 97 -5.03 -1.80 3.21
CA LEU A 97 -4.94 -2.50 4.49
C LEU A 97 -6.30 -3.05 4.95
N ARG A 98 -7.36 -2.25 4.84
CA ARG A 98 -8.72 -2.64 5.20
C ARG A 98 -9.22 -3.83 4.36
N GLN A 99 -9.03 -3.78 3.05
CA GLN A 99 -9.43 -4.84 2.12
C GLN A 99 -8.58 -6.12 2.29
N ARG A 100 -7.31 -5.97 2.68
CA ARG A 100 -6.39 -7.08 3.01
C ARG A 100 -6.61 -7.66 4.41
N GLY A 101 -7.66 -7.24 5.11
CA GLY A 101 -8.09 -7.89 6.35
C GLY A 101 -7.46 -7.36 7.63
N ALA A 102 -6.82 -6.18 7.63
CA ALA A 102 -6.40 -5.53 8.88
C ALA A 102 -7.57 -5.50 9.88
N ALA A 103 -7.30 -5.59 11.19
CA ALA A 103 -8.32 -5.45 12.22
C ALA A 103 -8.67 -3.99 12.47
N ARG A 104 -7.66 -3.11 12.45
CA ARG A 104 -7.80 -1.66 12.69
C ARG A 104 -6.71 -0.88 11.95
N VAL A 105 -7.03 0.34 11.49
CA VAL A 105 -6.07 1.24 10.86
C VAL A 105 -6.17 2.64 11.49
N TYR A 106 -5.09 3.15 12.05
CA TYR A 106 -4.95 4.57 12.44
C TYR A 106 -4.53 5.39 11.22
N ALA A 107 -5.48 6.09 10.60
CA ALA A 107 -5.24 6.87 9.38
C ALA A 107 -4.92 8.32 9.75
N MET A 108 -3.64 8.71 9.61
CA MET A 108 -3.13 10.02 10.00
C MET A 108 -2.83 10.89 8.80
N ASP A 109 -3.35 12.12 8.82
CA ASP A 109 -2.99 13.15 7.84
C ASP A 109 -2.93 14.53 8.50
N VAL A 110 -2.11 15.41 7.94
CA VAL A 110 -2.02 16.82 8.37
C VAL A 110 -3.17 17.66 7.81
N GLY A 111 -3.82 17.19 6.74
CA GLY A 111 -5.01 17.81 6.17
C GLY A 111 -6.29 17.43 6.90
N LYS A 112 -7.39 18.05 6.46
CA LYS A 112 -8.75 17.88 6.99
C LYS A 112 -9.72 17.51 5.87
N GLY A 113 -10.65 16.61 6.14
CA GLY A 113 -11.66 16.15 5.20
C GLY A 113 -11.10 15.49 3.94
N LEU A 114 -9.88 14.94 4.00
CA LEU A 114 -9.22 14.34 2.84
C LEU A 114 -9.66 12.89 2.62
N LEU A 115 -9.89 12.16 3.72
CA LEU A 115 -10.15 10.72 3.67
C LEU A 115 -11.49 10.42 3.01
N HIS A 116 -11.50 9.46 2.09
CA HIS A 116 -12.72 9.09 1.38
C HIS A 116 -13.82 8.62 2.35
N TRP A 117 -15.07 9.04 2.10
CA TRP A 117 -16.23 8.79 2.98
C TRP A 117 -16.39 7.35 3.45
N LYS A 118 -16.21 6.38 2.54
CA LYS A 118 -16.22 4.93 2.84
C LYS A 118 -15.28 4.56 4.00
N LEU A 119 -14.08 5.14 4.04
CA LEU A 119 -13.10 4.87 5.09
C LEU A 119 -13.38 5.69 6.33
N HIS A 120 -13.81 6.95 6.17
CA HIS A 120 -14.20 7.81 7.27
C HIS A 120 -15.35 7.21 8.10
N THR A 121 -16.21 6.39 7.48
CA THR A 121 -17.34 5.72 8.15
C THR A 121 -17.06 4.28 8.54
N ASP A 122 -15.91 3.71 8.19
CA ASP A 122 -15.55 2.35 8.61
C ASP A 122 -15.16 2.39 10.11
N PRO A 123 -15.89 1.68 11.01
CA PRO A 123 -15.59 1.71 12.45
C PRO A 123 -14.22 1.10 12.81
N ARG A 124 -13.55 0.46 11.85
CA ARG A 124 -12.20 -0.10 11.99
C ARG A 124 -11.11 0.89 11.57
N VAL A 125 -11.47 2.07 11.06
CA VAL A 125 -10.54 3.14 10.74
C VAL A 125 -10.66 4.22 11.82
N VAL A 126 -9.55 4.49 12.51
CA VAL A 126 -9.44 5.60 13.45
C VAL A 126 -8.88 6.79 12.68
N VAL A 127 -9.75 7.76 12.41
CA VAL A 127 -9.41 8.97 11.65
C VAL A 127 -8.65 9.94 12.55
N MET A 128 -7.44 10.33 12.13
CA MET A 128 -6.56 11.27 12.81
C MET A 128 -6.19 12.40 11.84
N GLU A 129 -7.15 13.26 11.53
CA GLU A 129 -6.95 14.46 10.70
C GLU A 129 -6.27 15.59 11.48
N GLU A 130 -5.75 16.58 10.76
CA GLU A 130 -5.02 17.72 11.33
C GLU A 130 -3.87 17.28 12.27
N THR A 131 -3.36 16.06 12.06
CA THR A 131 -2.42 15.40 12.96
C THR A 131 -1.07 15.26 12.28
N ASN A 132 -0.09 16.00 12.80
CA ASN A 132 1.28 15.85 12.36
C ASN A 132 1.94 14.67 13.08
N ALA A 133 2.17 13.58 12.33
CA ALA A 133 2.82 12.36 12.84
C ALA A 133 4.12 12.60 13.61
N ARG A 134 4.86 13.69 13.30
CA ARG A 134 6.10 14.07 14.02
C ARG A 134 5.91 14.29 15.52
N TYR A 135 4.70 14.67 15.93
CA TYR A 135 4.38 15.05 17.31
C TYR A 135 3.51 14.01 18.03
N VAL A 136 3.24 12.87 17.38
CA VAL A 136 2.50 11.77 17.99
C VAL A 136 3.48 10.87 18.73
N GLU A 137 3.55 11.01 20.05
CA GLU A 137 4.49 10.23 20.88
C GLU A 137 4.10 8.74 20.95
N LYS A 138 2.79 8.47 21.06
CA LYS A 138 2.24 7.12 21.14
C LYS A 138 0.84 7.05 20.54
N LEU A 139 0.49 5.88 20.01
CA LEU A 139 -0.88 5.53 19.64
C LEU A 139 -1.61 4.90 20.85
N PRO A 140 -2.96 4.85 20.83
CA PRO A 140 -3.73 4.24 21.92
C PRO A 140 -3.38 2.77 22.20
N GLU A 141 -2.86 2.06 21.20
CA GLU A 141 -2.31 0.72 21.32
C GLU A 141 -1.07 0.57 20.42
N ALA A 142 -0.25 -0.44 20.69
CA ALA A 142 0.89 -0.75 19.83
C ALA A 142 0.43 -1.34 18.49
N VAL A 143 1.06 -0.90 17.40
CA VAL A 143 0.72 -1.36 16.04
C VAL A 143 1.75 -2.37 15.52
N GLU A 144 1.31 -3.25 14.64
CA GLU A 144 2.12 -4.32 14.06
C GLU A 144 2.72 -3.93 12.70
N LEU A 145 2.05 -3.03 11.98
CA LEU A 145 2.55 -2.47 10.72
C LEU A 145 2.29 -0.96 10.67
N VAL A 146 3.31 -0.19 10.32
CA VAL A 146 3.16 1.22 9.93
C VAL A 146 3.41 1.36 8.43
N THR A 147 2.50 2.00 7.71
CA THR A 147 2.70 2.41 6.32
C THR A 147 2.98 3.90 6.23
N ILE A 148 3.88 4.31 5.34
CA ILE A 148 4.28 5.72 5.21
C ILE A 148 4.23 6.16 3.74
N ASP A 149 3.32 7.06 3.40
CA ASP A 149 3.23 7.76 2.10
C ASP A 149 3.14 9.29 2.30
N ALA A 150 4.07 9.84 3.09
CA ALA A 150 4.12 11.27 3.35
C ALA A 150 4.85 12.04 2.23
N SER A 151 4.52 13.33 2.08
CA SER A 151 5.20 14.25 1.14
C SER A 151 5.79 15.43 1.89
N PHE A 152 6.81 16.08 1.31
CA PHE A 152 7.47 17.27 1.89
C PHE A 152 8.14 17.04 3.26
N ILE A 153 8.45 15.78 3.60
CA ILE A 153 9.15 15.39 4.82
C ILE A 153 10.08 14.22 4.49
N SER A 154 11.25 14.21 5.14
CA SER A 154 12.16 13.06 5.06
C SER A 154 11.63 11.90 5.89
N LEU A 155 11.69 10.71 5.33
CA LEU A 155 11.37 9.45 6.00
C LEU A 155 12.21 9.27 7.26
N LYS A 156 13.45 9.78 7.30
CA LYS A 156 14.32 9.72 8.48
C LYS A 156 13.66 10.31 9.72
N ILE A 157 12.96 11.43 9.57
CA ILE A 157 12.23 12.08 10.67
C ILE A 157 11.08 11.19 11.15
N LEU A 158 10.34 10.60 10.21
CA LEU A 158 9.20 9.75 10.56
C LEU A 158 9.64 8.44 11.23
N LEU A 159 10.72 7.81 10.74
CA LEU A 159 11.26 6.57 11.33
C LEU A 159 11.64 6.72 12.81
N LEU A 160 12.15 7.89 13.22
CA LEU A 160 12.45 8.19 14.63
C LEU A 160 11.22 8.19 15.53
N VAL A 161 10.06 8.54 14.97
CA VAL A 161 8.82 8.65 15.74
C VAL A 161 8.05 7.34 15.71
N VAL A 162 7.83 6.76 14.52
CA VAL A 162 6.98 5.57 14.36
C VAL A 162 7.55 4.34 15.06
N LYS A 163 8.88 4.28 15.27
CA LYS A 163 9.51 3.19 16.03
C LYS A 163 8.96 3.04 17.46
N ASN A 164 8.43 4.13 18.03
CA ASN A 164 7.84 4.14 19.36
C ASN A 164 6.40 3.63 19.38
N TRP A 165 5.75 3.49 18.22
CA TRP A 165 4.38 2.98 18.11
C TRP A 165 4.34 1.47 17.88
N LEU A 166 5.44 0.91 17.39
CA LEU A 166 5.56 -0.48 17.00
C LEU A 166 5.50 -1.41 18.22
N ARG A 167 4.75 -2.51 18.08
CA ARG A 167 4.78 -3.60 19.04
C ARG A 167 6.23 -4.08 19.21
N PRO A 168 6.76 -4.11 20.44
CA PRO A 168 8.08 -4.68 20.69
C PRO A 168 8.07 -6.16 20.30
N SER A 169 9.09 -6.61 19.57
CA SER A 169 9.34 -8.05 19.39
C SER A 169 9.47 -8.70 20.77
N PRO A 170 8.81 -9.84 21.04
CA PRO A 170 9.12 -10.59 22.24
C PRO A 170 10.62 -10.98 22.22
N PRO A 171 11.32 -10.94 23.36
CA PRO A 171 12.65 -11.53 23.45
C PRO A 171 12.52 -13.03 23.11
N SER A 172 13.15 -13.48 22.04
CA SER A 172 13.18 -14.90 21.66
C SER A 172 13.79 -15.73 22.82
N PRO A 173 13.20 -16.88 23.16
CA PRO A 173 13.47 -18.09 22.41
C PRO A 173 12.21 -18.65 21.72
N LEU A 174 12.44 -19.49 20.70
CA LEU A 174 11.43 -20.13 19.84
C LEU A 174 10.15 -20.55 20.60
N PRO A 175 8.95 -20.36 20.01
CA PRO A 175 7.74 -20.91 20.60
C PRO A 175 7.82 -22.45 20.58
N LYS A 176 7.43 -23.06 21.69
CA LYS A 176 7.17 -24.50 21.77
C LYS A 176 6.12 -24.86 20.73
N LEU A 177 6.41 -25.89 19.95
CA LEU A 177 5.50 -26.46 18.95
C LEU A 177 4.26 -27.00 19.69
N GLY A 178 3.10 -26.34 19.58
CA GLY A 178 1.87 -26.88 20.15
C GLY A 178 0.68 -25.93 20.38
N GLU A 179 0.88 -24.61 20.48
CA GLU A 179 -0.25 -23.71 20.80
C GLU A 179 -0.80 -23.04 19.53
N GLY A 180 -1.97 -23.52 19.11
CA GLY A 180 -2.78 -22.95 18.03
C GLY A 180 -3.43 -21.63 18.46
N GLY A 181 -2.77 -20.52 18.15
CA GLY A 181 -3.30 -19.16 18.24
C GLY A 181 -2.62 -18.28 17.20
N GLY A 182 -3.38 -17.78 16.23
CA GLY A 182 -2.91 -17.04 15.03
C GLY A 182 -2.37 -15.63 15.30
N GLY A 183 -1.33 -15.52 16.12
CA GLY A 183 -0.63 -14.28 16.41
C GLY A 183 0.78 -14.57 16.91
N ARG A 184 1.58 -15.29 16.12
CA ARG A 184 2.99 -15.53 16.41
C ARG A 184 3.68 -14.18 16.52
N GLY A 185 4.47 -13.95 17.58
CA GLY A 185 5.13 -12.67 17.88
C GLY A 185 5.98 -12.13 16.73
N VAL A 186 5.35 -11.37 15.84
CA VAL A 186 6.01 -10.60 14.78
C VAL A 186 6.41 -9.27 15.40
N GLY A 187 7.70 -8.96 15.37
CA GLY A 187 8.17 -7.61 15.68
C GLY A 187 7.52 -6.57 14.77
N GLY A 188 7.34 -5.34 15.24
CA GLY A 188 6.72 -4.31 14.42
C GLY A 188 7.45 -4.04 13.10
N GLU A 189 6.65 -3.87 12.05
CA GLU A 189 7.12 -3.68 10.67
C GLU A 189 6.76 -2.28 10.15
N VAL A 190 7.53 -1.79 9.18
CA VAL A 190 7.25 -0.56 8.45
C VAL A 190 7.34 -0.83 6.96
N ILE A 191 6.34 -0.39 6.19
CA ILE A 191 6.43 -0.28 4.73
C ILE A 191 6.39 1.19 4.37
N ALA A 192 7.51 1.73 3.90
CA ALA A 192 7.66 3.15 3.66
C ALA A 192 7.97 3.45 2.19
N LEU A 193 7.30 4.45 1.65
CA LEU A 193 7.55 4.98 0.31
C LEU A 193 8.69 6.01 0.38
N ILE A 194 9.84 5.66 -0.18
CA ILE A 194 10.98 6.54 -0.37
C ILE A 194 10.76 7.36 -1.65
N LYS A 195 10.72 8.68 -1.48
CA LYS A 195 10.47 9.66 -2.55
C LYS A 195 11.74 10.50 -2.76
N PRO A 196 12.59 10.19 -3.76
CA PRO A 196 13.87 10.87 -3.94
C PRO A 196 13.79 12.40 -3.95
N GLN A 197 12.72 12.98 -4.49
CA GLN A 197 12.49 14.43 -4.52
C GLN A 197 12.33 15.10 -3.13
N PHE A 198 12.04 14.34 -2.07
CA PHE A 198 11.92 14.84 -0.70
C PHE A 198 13.09 14.45 0.20
N GLU A 199 13.92 13.51 -0.24
CA GLU A 199 15.12 13.06 0.47
C GLU A 199 16.40 13.71 -0.08
N ALA A 200 16.44 13.95 -1.39
CA ALA A 200 17.57 14.60 -2.02
C ALA A 200 17.70 16.05 -1.53
N GLY A 201 18.95 16.51 -1.39
CA GLY A 201 19.25 17.86 -0.92
C GLY A 201 18.59 18.94 -1.79
N ARG A 202 18.31 20.12 -1.21
CA ARG A 202 17.55 21.21 -1.87
C ARG A 202 18.04 21.56 -3.28
N LYS A 203 19.35 21.50 -3.53
CA LYS A 203 19.95 21.78 -4.85
C LYS A 203 19.54 20.78 -5.92
N GLU A 204 19.43 19.50 -5.57
CA GLU A 204 19.06 18.45 -6.52
C GLU A 204 17.54 18.40 -6.73
N SER A 205 16.77 18.57 -5.66
CA SER A 205 15.31 18.63 -5.70
C SER A 205 14.75 19.88 -6.38
N ALA A 206 15.55 20.94 -6.55
CA ALA A 206 15.15 22.13 -7.30
C ALA A 206 15.39 22.00 -8.82
N ARG A 207 16.21 21.02 -9.26
CA ARG A 207 16.46 20.79 -10.69
C ARG A 207 15.24 20.16 -11.35
N ASN A 208 15.09 20.39 -12.66
CA ASN A 208 14.05 19.74 -13.49
C ASN A 208 12.63 19.81 -12.92
N LYS A 209 12.24 20.94 -12.31
CA LYS A 209 10.92 21.17 -11.70
C LYS A 209 10.56 20.17 -10.56
N GLY A 210 11.57 19.61 -9.91
CA GLY A 210 11.44 18.65 -8.81
C GLY A 210 11.28 17.20 -9.26
N VAL A 211 11.78 16.86 -10.46
CA VAL A 211 11.83 15.49 -10.96
C VAL A 211 13.26 14.97 -10.96
N ILE A 212 13.53 13.94 -10.16
CA ILE A 212 14.83 13.28 -10.06
C ILE A 212 14.85 12.12 -11.05
N ARG A 213 15.67 12.26 -12.10
CA ARG A 213 15.85 11.25 -13.15
C ARG A 213 17.19 10.50 -13.06
N ASP A 214 18.16 11.09 -12.39
CA ASP A 214 19.51 10.56 -12.29
C ASP A 214 19.53 9.30 -11.39
N PRO A 215 19.88 8.11 -11.94
CA PRO A 215 20.00 6.88 -11.15
C PRO A 215 21.05 6.97 -10.04
N GLY A 216 22.10 7.78 -10.22
CA GLY A 216 23.11 8.05 -9.20
C GLY A 216 22.53 8.75 -7.98
N VAL A 217 21.61 9.70 -8.20
CA VAL A 217 20.87 10.37 -7.12
C VAL A 217 19.90 9.40 -6.45
N HIS A 218 19.20 8.55 -7.22
CA HIS A 218 18.35 7.51 -6.63
C HIS A 218 19.16 6.56 -5.74
N LYS A 219 20.32 6.10 -6.22
CA LYS A 219 21.24 5.24 -5.44
C LYS A 219 21.67 5.92 -4.14
N ALA A 220 22.12 7.18 -4.23
CA ALA A 220 22.56 7.94 -3.07
C ALA A 220 21.45 8.09 -2.02
N VAL A 221 20.24 8.47 -2.45
CA VAL A 221 19.07 8.60 -1.56
C VAL A 221 18.72 7.26 -0.91
N LEU A 222 18.62 6.19 -1.70
CA LEU A 222 18.23 4.89 -1.17
C LEU A 222 19.25 4.37 -0.16
N THR A 223 20.54 4.44 -0.48
CA THR A 223 21.60 4.04 0.46
C THR A 223 21.55 4.88 1.74
N ASP A 224 21.38 6.20 1.63
CA ASP A 224 21.35 7.12 2.76
C ASP A 224 20.16 6.87 3.70
N VAL A 225 18.95 6.71 3.15
CA VAL A 225 17.74 6.44 3.94
C VAL A 225 17.78 5.05 4.58
N LEU A 226 18.21 4.02 3.84
CA LEU A 226 18.26 2.65 4.36
C LEU A 226 19.36 2.46 5.40
N THR A 227 20.51 3.12 5.22
CA THR A 227 21.59 3.11 6.22
C THR A 227 21.16 3.80 7.50
N PHE A 228 20.44 4.92 7.39
CA PHE A 228 19.84 5.59 8.54
C PHE A 228 18.81 4.70 9.26
N ALA A 229 17.95 4.01 8.51
CA ALA A 229 17.01 3.06 9.11
C ALA A 229 17.74 1.97 9.91
N GLN A 230 18.84 1.43 9.38
CA GLN A 230 19.68 0.46 10.09
C GLN A 230 20.29 1.02 11.37
N SER A 231 20.82 2.26 11.34
CA SER A 231 21.36 2.89 12.56
C SER A 231 20.30 3.11 13.64
N GLU A 232 19.03 3.25 13.24
CA GLU A 232 17.88 3.38 14.15
C GLU A 232 17.28 2.03 14.60
N GLY A 233 17.93 0.91 14.26
CA GLY A 233 17.55 -0.43 14.72
C GLY A 233 16.52 -1.14 13.84
N PHE A 234 16.35 -0.70 12.59
CA PHE A 234 15.53 -1.40 11.60
C PHE A 234 16.36 -2.32 10.71
N ALA A 235 15.98 -3.59 10.61
CA ALA A 235 16.46 -4.46 9.54
C ALA A 235 15.77 -4.10 8.22
N VAL A 236 16.54 -3.95 7.14
CA VAL A 236 15.99 -3.78 5.78
C VAL A 236 15.71 -5.16 5.20
N ARG A 237 14.42 -5.49 5.04
CA ARG A 237 13.96 -6.82 4.60
C ARG A 237 13.68 -6.89 3.11
N GLY A 238 13.31 -5.76 2.51
CA GLY A 238 13.00 -5.71 1.09
C GLY A 238 13.00 -4.28 0.57
N LEU A 239 13.22 -4.16 -0.74
CA LEU A 239 13.16 -2.92 -1.48
C LEU A 239 12.60 -3.24 -2.87
N ILE A 240 11.59 -2.50 -3.30
CA ILE A 240 11.06 -2.57 -4.67
C ILE A 240 10.90 -1.17 -5.24
N ARG A 241 10.89 -1.06 -6.56
CA ARG A 241 10.39 0.13 -7.24
C ARG A 241 8.86 0.18 -7.13
N SER A 242 8.30 1.35 -6.84
CA SER A 242 6.85 1.55 -6.88
C SER A 242 6.31 1.21 -8.28
N PRO A 243 5.17 0.51 -8.40
CA PRO A 243 4.55 0.20 -9.69
C PRO A 243 4.07 1.46 -10.42
N LEU A 244 3.89 2.55 -9.67
CA LEU A 244 3.42 3.84 -10.16
C LEU A 244 4.49 4.91 -9.98
N LEU A 245 4.56 5.84 -10.93
CA LEU A 245 5.31 7.08 -10.78
C LEU A 245 4.54 8.06 -9.89
N GLY A 246 5.27 8.93 -9.19
CA GLY A 246 4.70 10.06 -8.49
C GLY A 246 4.02 11.06 -9.44
N PRO A 247 3.22 12.01 -8.95
CA PRO A 247 2.40 12.90 -9.80
C PRO A 247 3.17 13.68 -10.88
N LYS A 248 4.44 14.02 -10.61
CA LYS A 248 5.33 14.72 -11.54
C LYS A 248 6.21 13.77 -12.39
N GLY A 249 5.98 12.46 -12.32
CA GLY A 249 6.78 11.45 -13.00
C GLY A 249 8.03 11.01 -12.23
N ASN A 250 8.13 11.29 -10.93
CA ASN A 250 9.24 10.79 -10.11
C ASN A 250 9.14 9.28 -9.94
N VAL A 251 10.29 8.60 -10.01
CA VAL A 251 10.39 7.22 -9.56
C VAL A 251 10.40 7.22 -8.04
N GLU A 252 9.59 6.34 -7.45
CA GLU A 252 9.46 6.15 -6.01
C GLU A 252 9.76 4.68 -5.68
N PHE A 253 10.15 4.39 -4.44
CA PHE A 253 10.57 3.06 -4.01
C PHE A 253 9.89 2.68 -2.70
N LEU A 254 9.54 1.41 -2.52
CA LEU A 254 8.95 0.89 -1.27
C LEU A 254 9.99 0.08 -0.54
N ALA A 255 10.26 0.45 0.71
CA ALA A 255 11.15 -0.28 1.60
C ALA A 255 10.34 -0.99 2.69
N TRP A 256 10.63 -2.28 2.91
CA TRP A 256 10.12 -3.05 4.04
C TRP A 256 11.19 -3.14 5.11
N LEU A 257 10.84 -2.63 6.29
CA LEU A 257 11.70 -2.52 7.45
C LEU A 257 11.10 -3.29 8.62
N LYS A 258 11.94 -3.90 9.45
CA LYS A 258 11.50 -4.60 10.66
C LYS A 258 12.29 -4.15 11.87
N PHE A 259 11.59 -3.72 12.91
CA PHE A 259 12.20 -3.09 14.07
C PHE A 259 12.79 -4.14 15.04
N ARG A 260 13.98 -3.86 15.57
CA ARG A 260 14.72 -4.72 16.52
C ARG A 260 14.93 -6.15 16.02
N GLU A 261 15.17 -6.30 14.72
CA GLU A 261 15.61 -7.56 14.13
C GLU A 261 17.05 -7.40 13.63
N LYS A 262 17.84 -8.49 13.65
CA LYS A 262 19.18 -8.47 13.07
C LYS A 262 19.11 -8.31 11.55
N THR A 263 19.93 -7.41 11.03
CA THR A 263 20.09 -7.17 9.60
C THR A 263 20.66 -8.42 8.92
N ASN A 264 20.00 -8.90 7.86
CA ASN A 264 20.50 -9.96 6.98
C ASN A 264 20.69 -9.48 5.52
N GLY A 265 20.42 -8.20 5.22
CA GLY A 265 20.47 -7.67 3.86
C GLY A 265 21.62 -6.70 3.64
N GLU A 266 22.42 -6.94 2.60
CA GLU A 266 23.36 -5.95 2.07
C GLU A 266 22.55 -4.87 1.32
N ILE A 267 22.52 -3.65 1.87
CA ILE A 267 21.81 -2.50 1.28
C ILE A 267 22.20 -2.33 -0.19
N GLU A 268 23.49 -2.46 -0.50
CA GLU A 268 24.00 -2.30 -1.86
C GLU A 268 23.36 -3.28 -2.85
N THR A 269 23.18 -4.55 -2.46
CA THR A 269 22.51 -5.55 -3.29
C THR A 269 21.03 -5.19 -3.52
N LEU A 270 20.33 -4.75 -2.47
CA LEU A 270 18.91 -4.36 -2.59
C LEU A 270 18.75 -3.15 -3.50
N VAL A 271 19.60 -2.14 -3.33
CA VAL A 271 19.60 -0.93 -4.17
C VAL A 271 19.95 -1.27 -5.61
N GLY A 272 20.95 -2.12 -5.85
CA GLY A 272 21.33 -2.57 -7.19
C GLY A 272 20.19 -3.27 -7.93
N LYS A 273 19.36 -4.06 -7.24
CA LYS A 273 18.23 -4.79 -7.85
C LYS A 273 17.07 -3.91 -8.31
N VAL A 274 16.88 -2.73 -7.70
CA VAL A 274 15.73 -1.86 -8.00
C VAL A 274 16.08 -0.70 -8.93
N LEU A 275 17.37 -0.44 -9.12
CA LEU A 275 17.87 0.51 -10.10
C LEU A 275 18.16 -0.24 -11.41
N PRO A 276 17.83 0.34 -12.58
CA PRO A 276 18.15 -0.29 -13.84
C PRO A 276 19.67 -0.48 -13.98
N GLU A 277 20.10 -1.70 -14.35
CA GLU A 277 21.46 -1.98 -14.81
C GLU A 277 21.65 -1.27 -16.16
N ASN A 278 22.27 -0.10 -16.12
CA ASN A 278 22.66 0.72 -17.28
C ASN A 278 21.48 1.33 -18.07
N MET A 279 21.38 2.66 -18.02
CA MET A 279 20.72 3.48 -19.03
C MET A 279 21.76 4.42 -19.63
#